data_AF-A0A8B6C5H0-F1
#
_entry.id   AF-A0A8B6C5H0-F1
#
_cell.length_a   1.000
_cell.length_b   1.000
_cell.length_c   1.000
_cell.angle_alpha   90.00
_cell.angle_beta   90.00
_cell.angle_gamma   90.00
#
_symmetry.space_group_name_H-M   'P 1'
#
loop_
_entity.id
_entity.type
_entity.pdbx_description
1 polymer ?
#
loop_
_entity_poly.entity_id
_entity_poly.type
_entity_poly.pdbx_seq_one_letter_code
_entity_poly.pdbx_strand_id
1 'polypeptide(L)'
;MERRSSRLTTGPSPDEAERVEPHGYVDRVQQSLWKIHTKARDKMAVASTRQKTQYDLHIFKNKYTVGTPVWLNVKIRKKGLSPKLQDRWEGPYLIIGVLSGLLYTVQKGAGAKNKVVHHDRLKPFQGEFTSWL
;
A
#
# COMPACT_ATOMS: atom_id res chain seq x y z
N MET A 1 -68.18 -12.88 39.37
CA MET A 1 -67.01 -12.98 38.44
C MET A 1 -66.25 -11.67 38.52
N GLU A 2 -65.22 -11.61 39.35
CA GLU A 2 -64.52 -10.37 39.67
C GLU A 2 -63.18 -10.36 38.93
N ARG A 3 -63.07 -9.54 37.89
CA ARG A 3 -61.82 -9.39 37.13
C ARG A 3 -60.89 -8.49 37.94
N ARG A 4 -59.93 -9.10 38.64
CA ARG A 4 -58.79 -8.38 39.24
C ARG A 4 -58.05 -7.60 38.14
N SER A 5 -58.21 -6.28 38.13
CA SER A 5 -57.42 -5.40 37.28
C SER A 5 -55.98 -5.37 37.81
N SER A 6 -55.07 -6.06 37.13
CA SER A 6 -53.64 -5.97 37.41
C SER A 6 -53.14 -4.60 36.97
N ARG A 7 -52.97 -3.68 37.92
CA ARG A 7 -52.31 -2.39 37.72
C ARG A 7 -50.85 -2.68 37.37
N LEU A 8 -50.48 -2.51 36.10
CA LEU A 8 -49.08 -2.51 35.68
C LEU A 8 -48.40 -1.29 36.31
N THR A 9 -47.59 -1.50 37.35
CA THR A 9 -46.66 -0.48 37.83
C THR A 9 -45.46 -0.50 36.90
N THR A 10 -45.43 0.38 35.91
CA THR A 10 -44.19 0.72 35.22
C THR A 10 -43.24 1.29 36.27
N GLY A 11 -42.09 0.63 36.49
CA GLY A 11 -41.01 1.19 37.30
C GLY A 11 -40.53 2.53 36.72
N PRO A 12 -39.80 3.33 37.51
CA PRO A 12 -39.29 4.63 37.06
C PRO A 12 -38.51 4.47 35.76
N SER A 13 -38.73 5.39 34.82
CA SER A 13 -38.05 5.38 33.52
C SER A 13 -36.53 5.45 33.75
N PRO A 14 -35.69 4.77 32.94
CA PRO A 14 -34.22 4.90 33.03
C PRO A 14 -33.74 6.37 33.00
N ASP A 15 -34.52 7.25 32.38
CA ASP A 15 -34.24 8.69 32.28
C ASP A 15 -34.47 9.46 33.60
N GLU A 16 -35.20 8.90 34.56
CA GLU A 16 -35.47 9.53 35.86
C GLU A 16 -34.34 9.31 36.87
N ALA A 17 -33.54 8.25 36.69
CA ALA A 17 -32.45 7.86 37.60
C ALA A 17 -31.15 8.66 37.38
N GLU A 18 -30.99 9.36 36.26
CA GLU A 18 -29.82 10.19 35.97
C GLU A 18 -30.21 11.62 35.57
N ARG A 19 -30.73 12.40 36.53
CA ARG A 19 -30.52 13.87 36.46
C ARG A 19 -29.11 14.20 36.89
N VAL A 20 -28.13 13.73 36.12
CA VAL A 20 -26.76 14.24 36.24
C VAL A 20 -26.75 15.59 35.54
N GLU A 21 -26.24 16.62 36.22
CA GLU A 21 -26.02 17.96 35.67
C GLU A 21 -25.52 17.86 34.20
N PRO A 22 -26.25 18.41 33.21
CA PRO A 22 -25.98 18.19 31.78
C PRO A 22 -24.52 18.48 31.37
N HIS A 23 -23.87 19.38 32.10
CA HIS A 23 -22.48 19.77 31.89
C HIS A 23 -21.48 18.62 32.14
N GLY A 24 -21.66 17.85 33.22
CA GLY A 24 -20.70 16.81 33.62
C GLY A 24 -20.74 15.54 32.77
N TYR A 25 -21.85 15.28 32.07
CA TYR A 25 -21.92 14.18 31.08
C TYR A 25 -21.18 14.55 29.80
N VAL A 26 -21.44 15.75 29.26
CA VAL A 26 -20.78 16.25 28.03
C VAL A 26 -19.26 16.30 28.21
N ASP A 27 -18.78 16.81 29.35
CA ASP A 27 -17.35 16.89 29.64
C ASP A 27 -16.68 15.51 29.69
N ARG A 28 -17.35 14.51 30.29
CA ARG A 28 -16.85 13.12 30.34
C ARG A 28 -16.76 12.50 28.95
N VAL A 29 -17.76 12.72 28.10
CA VAL A 29 -17.75 12.24 26.71
C VAL A 29 -16.63 12.90 25.92
N GLN A 30 -16.47 14.23 26.03
CA GLN A 30 -15.39 14.95 25.35
C GLN A 30 -14.01 14.48 25.79
N GLN A 31 -13.78 14.32 27.10
CA GLN A 31 -12.52 13.80 27.63
C GLN A 31 -12.25 12.37 27.16
N SER A 32 -13.28 11.52 27.11
CA SER A 32 -13.15 10.14 26.62
C SER A 32 -12.76 10.10 25.15
N LEU A 33 -13.46 10.87 24.31
CA LEU A 33 -13.16 10.98 22.87
C LEU A 33 -11.75 11.51 22.64
N TRP A 34 -11.34 12.55 23.37
CA TRP A 34 -9.99 13.09 23.28
C TRP A 34 -8.95 12.03 23.63
N LYS A 35 -9.11 11.31 24.76
CA LYS A 35 -8.21 10.23 25.18
C LYS A 35 -8.10 9.12 24.13
N ILE A 36 -9.23 8.66 23.59
CA ILE A 36 -9.27 7.61 22.57
C ILE A 36 -8.58 8.09 21.29
N HIS A 37 -8.88 9.30 20.83
CA HIS A 37 -8.31 9.86 19.62
C HIS A 37 -6.79 10.06 19.74
N THR A 38 -6.31 10.61 20.86
CA THR A 38 -4.86 10.75 21.13
C THR A 38 -4.18 9.39 21.10
N LYS A 39 -4.74 8.38 21.79
CA LYS A 39 -4.20 7.02 21.77
C LYS A 39 -4.18 6.42 20.36
N ALA A 40 -5.21 6.66 19.55
CA ALA A 40 -5.24 6.20 18.16
C ALA A 40 -4.15 6.89 17.31
N ARG A 41 -3.97 8.21 17.45
CA ARG A 41 -2.93 8.98 16.77
C ARG A 41 -1.53 8.46 17.09
N ASP A 42 -1.25 8.18 18.36
CA ASP A 42 0.05 7.64 18.78
C ASP A 42 0.33 6.29 18.13
N LYS A 43 -0.67 5.39 18.12
CA LYS A 43 -0.54 4.08 17.46
C LYS A 43 -0.39 4.20 15.96
N MET A 44 -1.09 5.13 15.31
CA MET A 44 -0.93 5.42 13.89
C MET A 44 0.48 5.92 13.57
N ALA A 45 1.04 6.82 14.38
CA ALA A 45 2.39 7.33 14.19
C ALA A 45 3.43 6.20 14.28
N VAL A 46 3.35 5.37 15.32
CA VAL A 46 4.24 4.21 15.48
C VAL A 46 4.11 3.23 14.31
N ALA A 47 2.87 2.93 13.89
CA ALA A 47 2.62 2.04 12.77
C ALA A 47 3.18 2.60 11.46
N SER A 48 3.03 3.91 11.21
CA SER A 48 3.58 4.59 10.04
C SER A 48 5.11 4.53 10.02
N THR A 49 5.78 4.82 11.14
CA THR A 49 7.24 4.71 11.24
C THR A 49 7.71 3.29 11.00
N ARG A 50 7.01 2.28 11.56
CA ARG A 50 7.31 0.87 11.32
C ARG A 50 7.15 0.50 9.84
N GLN A 51 6.08 0.95 9.19
CA GLN A 51 5.84 0.71 7.76
C GLN A 51 6.93 1.33 6.90
N LYS A 52 7.33 2.58 7.18
CA LYS A 52 8.42 3.24 6.46
C LYS A 52 9.73 2.47 6.61
N THR A 53 10.10 2.12 7.85
CA THR A 53 11.33 1.36 8.13
C THR A 53 11.32 0.02 7.41
N GLN A 54 10.21 -0.72 7.47
CA GLN A 54 10.08 -2.00 6.77
C GLN A 54 10.17 -1.84 5.25
N TYR A 55 9.53 -0.80 4.69
CA TYR A 55 9.63 -0.49 3.27
C TYR A 55 11.09 -0.23 2.87
N ASP A 56 11.78 0.65 3.60
CA ASP A 56 13.16 1.04 3.35
C ASP A 56 14.14 -0.15 3.43
N LEU A 57 13.92 -1.10 4.35
CA LEU A 57 14.70 -2.34 4.45
C LEU A 57 14.64 -3.20 3.18
N HIS A 58 13.54 -3.17 2.42
CA HIS A 58 13.38 -3.98 1.22
C HIS A 58 13.84 -3.25 -0.05
N ILE A 59 14.44 -2.05 0.07
CA ILE A 59 14.98 -1.25 -1.05
C ILE A 59 16.42 -1.66 -1.38
N PHE A 60 16.96 -2.77 -0.85
CA PHE A 60 18.24 -3.32 -1.34
C PHE A 60 18.08 -3.78 -2.81
N LYS A 61 18.28 -2.81 -3.70
CA LYS A 61 18.09 -2.89 -5.14
C LYS A 61 19.41 -3.30 -5.78
N ASN A 62 19.38 -4.31 -6.65
CA ASN A 62 20.50 -4.63 -7.52
C ASN A 62 20.87 -3.38 -8.32
N LYS A 63 22.08 -2.84 -8.12
CA LYS A 63 22.57 -1.74 -8.93
C LYS A 63 22.98 -2.30 -10.29
N TYR A 64 22.47 -1.69 -11.34
CA TYR A 64 22.84 -2.08 -12.70
C TYR A 64 23.79 -1.06 -13.29
N THR A 65 24.75 -1.53 -14.08
CA THR A 65 25.68 -0.68 -14.83
C THR A 65 25.29 -0.63 -16.30
N VAL A 66 25.80 0.37 -17.01
CA VAL A 66 25.69 0.43 -18.47
C VAL A 66 26.34 -0.82 -19.07
N GLY A 67 25.72 -1.42 -20.09
CA GLY A 67 26.17 -2.67 -20.70
C GLY A 67 25.55 -3.95 -20.11
N THR A 68 24.89 -3.88 -18.95
CA THR A 68 24.30 -5.07 -18.32
C THR A 68 23.01 -5.49 -19.04
N PRO A 69 22.87 -6.78 -19.42
CA PRO A 69 21.62 -7.32 -19.93
C PRO A 69 20.60 -7.52 -18.81
N VAL A 70 19.37 -7.09 -19.05
CA VAL A 70 18.26 -7.13 -18.10
C VAL A 70 16.96 -7.54 -18.78
N TRP A 71 16.12 -8.29 -18.07
CA TRP A 71 14.74 -8.54 -18.46
C TRP A 71 13.85 -7.35 -18.12
N LEU A 72 12.95 -6.99 -19.04
CA LEU A 72 11.98 -5.91 -18.82
C LEU A 72 10.58 -6.46 -18.54
N ASN A 73 9.95 -6.02 -17.46
CA ASN A 73 8.54 -6.31 -17.18
C ASN A 73 7.62 -5.41 -18.02
N VAL A 74 6.88 -6.00 -18.96
CA VAL A 74 6.02 -5.33 -19.92
C VAL A 74 4.55 -5.50 -19.53
N LYS A 75 3.83 -4.37 -19.38
CA LYS A 75 2.41 -4.34 -19.00
C LYS A 75 1.45 -4.33 -20.22
N ILE A 76 1.88 -4.89 -21.34
CA ILE A 76 1.07 -4.91 -22.56
C ILE A 76 0.06 -6.06 -22.45
N ARG A 77 -1.21 -5.80 -22.76
CA ARG A 77 -2.24 -6.85 -22.88
C ARG A 77 -2.37 -7.24 -24.36
N LYS A 78 -2.21 -8.53 -24.68
CA LYS A 78 -2.48 -9.07 -26.01
C LYS A 78 -3.97 -9.42 -26.13
N LYS A 79 -4.65 -8.88 -27.14
CA LYS A 79 -6.06 -9.19 -27.42
C LYS A 79 -6.17 -10.67 -27.79
N GLY A 80 -7.18 -11.37 -27.27
CA GLY A 80 -7.39 -12.81 -27.50
C GLY A 80 -6.60 -13.73 -26.58
N LEU A 81 -5.70 -13.22 -25.72
CA LEU A 81 -5.04 -13.98 -24.68
C LEU A 81 -5.52 -13.57 -23.29
N SER A 82 -5.61 -14.53 -22.38
CA SER A 82 -5.90 -14.25 -20.98
C SER A 82 -4.74 -13.46 -20.35
N PRO A 83 -4.98 -12.29 -19.74
CA PRO A 83 -3.92 -11.47 -19.13
C PRO A 83 -3.12 -12.17 -18.02
N LYS A 84 -3.64 -13.28 -17.46
CA LYS A 84 -2.96 -14.07 -16.44
C LYS A 84 -1.96 -15.07 -17.02
N LEU A 85 -2.19 -15.54 -18.25
CA LEU A 85 -1.34 -16.54 -18.93
C LEU A 85 -0.32 -15.89 -19.88
N GLN A 86 -0.31 -14.57 -19.98
CA GLN A 86 0.63 -13.86 -20.84
C GLN A 86 1.99 -13.70 -20.13
N ASP A 87 3.07 -13.95 -20.87
CA ASP A 87 4.42 -13.62 -20.40
C ASP A 87 4.56 -12.11 -20.19
N ARG A 88 5.04 -11.75 -19.00
CA ARG A 88 5.27 -10.36 -18.58
C ARG A 88 6.72 -9.94 -18.74
N TRP A 89 7.66 -10.87 -18.85
CA TRP A 89 9.07 -10.54 -18.97
C TRP A 89 9.46 -10.62 -20.45
N GLU A 90 9.96 -9.52 -20.99
CA GLU A 90 10.37 -9.44 -22.38
C GLU A 90 11.87 -9.20 -22.46
N GLY A 91 12.53 -10.07 -23.24
CA GLY A 91 13.87 -9.96 -23.82
C GLY A 91 15.04 -9.60 -22.90
N PRO A 92 16.27 -9.88 -23.32
CA PRO A 92 17.40 -9.12 -22.84
C PRO A 92 17.33 -7.71 -23.45
N TYR A 93 17.15 -6.73 -22.59
CA TYR A 93 17.42 -5.33 -22.86
C TYR A 93 18.80 -4.98 -22.31
N LEU A 94 19.52 -4.08 -22.96
CA LEU A 94 20.79 -3.57 -22.47
C LEU A 94 20.57 -2.19 -21.85
N ILE A 95 21.19 -1.95 -20.70
CA ILE A 95 21.16 -0.64 -20.06
C ILE A 95 22.15 0.27 -20.76
N ILE A 96 21.65 1.36 -21.34
CA ILE A 96 22.51 2.39 -21.98
C ILE A 96 22.89 3.47 -20.98
N GLY A 97 22.02 3.76 -20.02
CA GLY A 97 22.22 4.89 -19.12
C GLY A 97 21.50 4.70 -17.79
N VAL A 98 22.05 5.33 -16.77
CA VAL A 98 21.48 5.41 -15.43
C VAL A 98 21.14 6.87 -15.18
N LEU A 99 19.85 7.21 -15.08
CA LEU A 99 19.44 8.58 -14.74
C LEU A 99 19.51 8.80 -13.23
N SER A 100 19.09 7.78 -12.47
CA SER A 100 19.03 7.79 -11.02
C SER A 100 19.08 6.34 -10.53
N GLY A 101 19.31 6.10 -9.24
CA GLY A 101 19.29 4.76 -8.66
C GLY A 101 17.98 3.99 -8.90
N LEU A 102 16.89 4.70 -9.21
CA LEU A 102 15.57 4.12 -9.52
C LEU A 102 15.23 4.11 -11.02
N LEU A 103 15.84 4.96 -11.86
CA LEU A 103 15.45 5.13 -13.26
C LEU A 103 16.62 4.81 -14.19
N TYR A 104 16.40 3.86 -15.10
CA TYR A 104 17.38 3.36 -16.04
C TYR A 104 16.86 3.53 -17.48
N THR A 105 17.75 3.86 -18.40
CA THR A 105 17.48 3.83 -19.83
C THR A 105 17.89 2.48 -20.39
N VAL A 106 16.93 1.78 -20.98
CA VAL A 106 17.13 0.47 -21.59
C VAL A 106 16.84 0.49 -23.10
N GLN A 107 17.54 -0.36 -23.84
CA GLN A 107 17.35 -0.55 -25.28
C GLN A 107 17.38 -2.04 -25.62
N LYS A 108 16.66 -2.43 -26.67
CA LYS A 108 16.51 -3.83 -27.10
C LYS A 108 17.43 -4.24 -28.27
N GLY A 109 17.99 -3.27 -28.99
CA GLY A 109 18.83 -3.47 -30.17
C GLY A 109 19.40 -2.14 -30.64
N ALA A 110 20.48 -2.15 -31.44
CA ALA A 110 21.24 -0.94 -31.82
C ALA A 110 20.38 0.21 -32.41
N GLY A 111 19.32 -0.11 -33.18
CA GLY A 111 18.39 0.87 -33.75
C GLY A 111 17.06 1.03 -33.00
N ALA A 112 16.86 0.34 -31.88
CA ALA A 112 15.61 0.37 -31.14
C ALA A 112 15.49 1.67 -30.32
N LYS A 113 14.26 2.15 -30.12
CA LYS A 113 13.99 3.32 -29.26
C LYS A 113 14.36 3.01 -27.81
N ASN A 114 15.02 3.98 -27.19
CA ASN A 114 15.35 3.96 -25.77
C ASN A 114 14.08 4.07 -24.92
N LYS A 115 14.02 3.33 -23.81
CA LYS A 115 12.93 3.38 -22.84
C LYS A 115 13.48 3.71 -21.47
N VAL A 116 12.88 4.69 -20.79
CA VAL A 116 13.17 4.97 -19.38
C VAL A 116 12.27 4.08 -18.52
N VAL A 117 12.87 3.31 -17.62
CA VAL A 117 12.21 2.26 -16.84
C VAL A 117 12.64 2.34 -15.38
N HIS A 118 11.68 2.08 -14.50
CA HIS A 118 11.93 1.96 -13.06
C HIS A 118 12.63 0.64 -12.70
N HIS A 119 13.55 0.68 -11.73
CA HIS A 119 14.31 -0.47 -11.22
C HIS A 119 13.47 -1.72 -10.98
N ASP A 120 12.32 -1.60 -10.30
CA ASP A 120 11.44 -2.73 -9.97
C ASP A 120 10.86 -3.47 -11.19
N ARG A 121 10.96 -2.88 -12.40
CA ARG A 121 10.55 -3.50 -13.66
C ARG A 121 11.70 -4.22 -14.36
N LEU A 122 12.90 -4.19 -13.79
CA LEU A 122 14.09 -4.83 -14.32
C LEU A 122 14.42 -6.07 -13.50
N LYS A 123 14.87 -7.11 -14.18
CA LYS A 123 15.49 -8.29 -13.56
C LYS A 123 16.84 -8.55 -14.20
N PRO A 124 17.84 -9.02 -13.44
CA PRO A 124 19.11 -9.42 -14.04
C PRO A 124 18.90 -10.56 -15.03
N PHE A 125 19.54 -10.47 -16.19
CA PHE A 125 19.59 -11.56 -17.17
C PHE A 125 20.72 -12.52 -16.78
N GLN A 126 20.42 -13.83 -16.66
CA GLN A 126 21.38 -14.86 -16.22
C GLN A 126 21.96 -15.72 -17.37
N GLY A 127 21.61 -15.43 -18.62
CA GLY A 127 22.10 -16.18 -19.79
C GLY A 127 23.25 -15.49 -20.51
N GLU A 128 23.76 -16.15 -21.53
CA GLU A 128 24.67 -15.53 -22.48
C GLU A 128 23.91 -14.56 -23.38
N PHE A 129 24.43 -13.33 -23.47
CA PHE A 129 23.84 -12.28 -24.28
C PHE A 129 24.96 -11.59 -25.07
N THR A 130 24.91 -11.72 -26.40
CA THR A 130 25.81 -11.00 -27.29
C THR A 130 25.35 -9.55 -27.37
N SER A 131 26.14 -8.64 -26.80
CA SER A 131 25.87 -7.21 -26.92
C SER A 131 25.94 -6.77 -28.38
N TRP A 132 25.03 -5.87 -28.75
CA TRP A 132 25.07 -5.15 -30.03
C TRP A 132 25.84 -3.82 -29.93
N LEU A 133 26.39 -3.52 -28.75
CA LEU A 133 27.30 -2.41 -28.51
C LEU A 133 28.69 -2.74 -29.03
#